data_AF-A0A964G1C0-F1
#
_entry.id   AF-A0A964G1C0-F1
#
_cell.length_a   1.000
_cell.length_b   1.000
_cell.length_c   1.000
_cell.angle_alpha   90.00
_cell.angle_beta   90.00
_cell.angle_gamma   90.00
#
_symmetry.space_group_name_H-M   'P 1'
#
loop_
_entity.id
_entity.type
_entity.pdbx_description
1 polymer ?
#
loop_
_entity_poly.entity_id
_entity_poly.type
_entity_poly.pdbx_seq_one_letter_code
_entity_poly.pdbx_strand_id
1 'polypeptide(L)'
;MDLTVKNLVLSYETLANQSVKLNQSYLSLLKVYDELNFDISLLADLDQAGCSPLKVVESMNRDQLIIVDKFTDLIGLISNAQKHFVSGLEAKKLSETAHDCLVMRNFVKGIALNQLQQMFTEISLS
;
A
#
# COMPACT_ATOMS: atom_id res chain seq x y z
N MET A 1 -10.54 -3.99 27.39
CA MET A 1 -10.66 -3.58 25.98
C MET A 1 -11.61 -4.54 25.29
N ASP A 2 -12.69 -4.03 24.74
CA ASP A 2 -13.70 -4.79 23.98
C ASP A 2 -13.10 -5.58 22.81
N LEU A 3 -13.66 -6.76 22.51
CA LEU A 3 -13.16 -7.66 21.46
C LEU A 3 -13.28 -7.06 20.06
N THR A 4 -14.36 -6.31 19.79
CA THR A 4 -14.57 -5.62 18.52
C THR A 4 -13.49 -4.57 18.31
N VAL A 5 -13.23 -3.76 19.34
CA VAL A 5 -12.17 -2.74 19.31
C VAL A 5 -10.80 -3.38 19.06
N LYS A 6 -10.50 -4.49 19.76
CA LYS A 6 -9.25 -5.23 19.56
C LYS A 6 -9.09 -5.73 18.12
N ASN A 7 -10.14 -6.30 17.53
CA ASN A 7 -10.09 -6.83 16.17
C ASN A 7 -9.92 -5.72 15.12
N LEU A 8 -10.54 -4.56 15.33
CA LEU A 8 -10.37 -3.40 14.44
C LEU A 8 -8.94 -2.85 14.49
N VAL A 9 -8.34 -2.77 15.68
CA VAL A 9 -6.92 -2.37 15.85
C VAL A 9 -5.98 -3.37 15.15
N LEU A 10 -6.20 -4.68 15.32
CA LEU A 10 -5.40 -5.71 14.63
C LEU A 10 -5.55 -5.65 13.10
N SER A 11 -6.75 -5.32 12.61
CA SER A 11 -7.01 -5.13 11.18
C SER A 11 -6.21 -3.93 10.65
N TYR A 12 -6.18 -2.84 11.40
CA TYR A 12 -5.33 -1.68 11.08
C TYR A 12 -3.85 -2.07 11.02
N GLU A 13 -3.32 -2.74 12.04
CA GLU A 13 -1.90 -3.14 12.08
C GLU A 13 -1.52 -4.02 10.88
N THR A 14 -2.43 -4.92 10.49
CA THR A 14 -2.24 -5.78 9.30
C THR A 14 -2.16 -4.95 8.02
N LEU A 15 -3.09 -4.00 7.83
CA LEU A 15 -3.09 -3.12 6.65
C LEU A 15 -1.90 -2.15 6.63
N ALA A 16 -1.50 -1.63 7.80
CA ALA A 16 -0.33 -0.78 7.92
C ALA A 16 0.94 -1.53 7.49
N ASN A 17 1.11 -2.77 7.93
CA ASN A 17 2.23 -3.62 7.51
C ASN A 17 2.22 -3.92 6.00
N GLN A 18 1.05 -4.16 5.40
CA GLN A 18 0.92 -4.32 3.94
C GLN A 18 1.33 -3.05 3.19
N SER A 19 0.94 -1.89 3.71
CA SER A 19 1.27 -0.57 3.14
C SER A 19 2.78 -0.30 3.17
N VAL A 20 3.45 -0.64 4.29
CA VAL A 20 4.90 -0.53 4.41
C VAL A 20 5.60 -1.44 3.41
N LYS A 21 5.13 -2.69 3.24
CA LYS A 21 5.68 -3.62 2.25
C LYS A 21 5.52 -3.11 0.82
N LEU A 22 4.35 -2.56 0.47
CA LEU A 22 4.12 -1.96 -0.84
C LEU A 22 5.12 -0.83 -1.12
N ASN A 23 5.32 0.05 -0.15
CA ASN A 23 6.31 1.14 -0.27
C ASN A 23 7.75 0.61 -0.39
N GLN A 24 8.11 -0.43 0.36
CA GLN A 24 9.43 -1.07 0.24
C GLN A 24 9.63 -1.66 -1.16
N SER A 25 8.62 -2.35 -1.72
CA SER A 25 8.67 -2.84 -3.09
C SER A 25 8.81 -1.71 -4.12
N TYR A 26 8.12 -0.59 -3.90
CA TYR A 26 8.25 0.61 -4.75
C TYR A 26 9.68 1.16 -4.74
N LEU A 27 10.28 1.32 -3.56
CA LEU A 27 11.66 1.77 -3.41
C LEU A 27 12.66 0.79 -4.04
N SER A 28 12.41 -0.51 -3.95
CA SER A 28 13.24 -1.53 -4.60
C SER A 28 13.16 -1.44 -6.13
N LEU A 29 11.97 -1.22 -6.69
CA LEU A 29 11.82 -1.06 -8.13
C LEU A 29 12.45 0.23 -8.66
N LEU A 30 12.46 1.32 -7.89
CA LEU A 30 13.23 2.52 -8.26
C LEU A 30 14.72 2.21 -8.42
N LYS A 31 15.29 1.37 -7.54
CA LYS A 31 16.69 0.93 -7.69
C LYS A 31 16.91 0.07 -8.92
N VAL A 32 15.98 -0.85 -9.21
CA VAL A 32 16.02 -1.64 -10.44
C VAL A 32 15.97 -0.74 -11.67
N TYR A 33 15.11 0.28 -11.66
CA TYR A 33 15.06 1.28 -12.73
C TYR A 33 16.41 1.99 -12.92
N ASP A 34 17.04 2.42 -11.82
CA ASP A 34 18.37 3.04 -11.88
C ASP A 34 19.40 2.08 -12.50
N GLU A 35 19.40 0.80 -12.12
CA GLU A 35 20.28 -0.24 -12.68
C GLU A 35 20.03 -0.44 -14.19
N LEU A 36 18.77 -0.48 -14.63
CA LEU A 36 18.41 -0.62 -16.04
C LEU A 36 18.80 0.58 -16.89
N ASN A 37 18.83 1.78 -16.32
CA ASN A 37 19.35 2.98 -17.00
C ASN A 37 20.85 2.88 -17.29
N PHE A 38 21.61 2.11 -16.50
CA PHE A 38 23.04 1.87 -16.75
C PHE A 38 23.29 0.72 -17.70
N ASP A 39 22.50 -0.35 -17.60
CA ASP A 39 22.61 -1.53 -18.46
C ASP A 39 21.22 -2.07 -18.84
N ILE A 40 20.74 -1.64 -20.02
CA ILE A 40 19.42 -2.02 -20.53
C ILE A 40 19.32 -3.51 -20.87
N SER A 41 20.46 -4.20 -21.07
CA SER A 41 20.44 -5.63 -21.41
C SER A 41 19.86 -6.49 -20.30
N LEU A 42 19.95 -6.02 -19.04
CA LEU A 42 19.35 -6.64 -17.87
C LEU A 42 17.82 -6.73 -17.96
N LEU A 43 17.15 -5.87 -18.74
CA LEU A 43 15.70 -5.93 -18.91
C LEU A 43 15.28 -7.23 -19.59
N ALA A 44 16.03 -7.68 -20.60
CA ALA A 44 15.75 -8.93 -21.30
C ALA A 44 15.93 -10.15 -20.37
N ASP A 45 16.94 -10.12 -19.49
CA ASP A 45 17.19 -11.17 -18.50
C ASP A 45 16.05 -11.25 -17.48
N LEU A 46 15.56 -10.09 -17.01
CA LEU A 46 14.42 -10.02 -16.07
C LEU A 46 13.13 -10.54 -16.71
N ASP A 47 12.87 -10.21 -17.98
CA ASP A 47 11.70 -10.71 -18.70
C ASP A 47 11.77 -12.24 -18.91
N GLN A 48 12.94 -12.77 -19.27
CA GLN A 48 13.15 -14.23 -19.41
C GLN A 48 12.99 -14.98 -18.08
N ALA A 49 13.40 -14.36 -16.97
CA ALA A 49 13.22 -14.91 -15.63
C ALA A 49 11.76 -14.82 -15.13
N GLY A 50 10.85 -14.20 -15.90
CA GLY A 50 9.46 -13.98 -15.48
C GLY A 50 9.29 -12.85 -14.46
N CYS A 51 10.33 -12.03 -14.26
CA CYS A 51 10.38 -10.92 -13.31
C CYS A 51 10.26 -9.55 -14.00
N SER A 52 9.48 -9.49 -15.08
CA SER A 52 9.24 -8.26 -15.84
C SER A 52 8.84 -7.08 -14.93
N PRO A 53 9.65 -6.01 -14.86
CA PRO A 53 9.36 -4.86 -14.00
C PRO A 53 7.98 -4.25 -14.24
N LEU A 54 7.54 -4.17 -15.51
CA LEU A 54 6.22 -3.67 -15.88
C LEU A 54 5.08 -4.52 -15.29
N LYS A 55 5.19 -5.85 -15.34
CA LYS A 55 4.18 -6.75 -14.74
C LYS A 55 4.15 -6.63 -13.22
N VAL A 56 5.31 -6.42 -12.60
CA VAL A 56 5.39 -6.19 -11.14
C VAL A 56 4.70 -4.88 -10.77
N VAL A 57 4.95 -3.78 -11.50
CA VAL A 57 4.27 -2.50 -11.26
C VAL A 57 2.76 -2.61 -11.46
N GLU A 58 2.29 -3.32 -12.50
CA GLU A 58 0.86 -3.56 -12.71
C GLU A 58 0.22 -4.31 -11.53
N SER A 59 0.89 -5.34 -11.01
CA SER A 59 0.43 -6.04 -9.80
C SER A 59 0.37 -5.09 -8.60
N MET A 60 1.40 -4.29 -8.40
CA MET A 60 1.46 -3.33 -7.29
C MET A 60 0.39 -2.23 -7.40
N ASN A 61 0.04 -1.78 -8.60
CA ASN A 61 -1.08 -0.85 -8.82
C ASN A 61 -2.41 -1.45 -8.34
N ARG A 62 -2.65 -2.72 -8.64
CA ARG A 62 -3.85 -3.43 -8.13
C ARG A 62 -3.81 -3.56 -6.61
N ASP A 63 -2.66 -3.90 -6.04
CA ASP A 63 -2.50 -4.00 -4.59
C ASP A 63 -2.70 -2.65 -3.89
N GLN A 64 -2.21 -1.55 -4.49
CA GLN A 64 -2.41 -0.19 -3.99
C GLN A 64 -3.90 0.14 -3.87
N LEU A 65 -4.68 -0.12 -4.94
CA LEU A 65 -6.13 0.11 -4.95
C LEU A 65 -6.83 -0.72 -3.86
N ILE A 66 -6.50 -2.01 -3.79
CA ILE A 66 -7.08 -2.92 -2.78
C ILE A 66 -6.79 -2.44 -1.36
N ILE A 67 -5.56 -2.02 -1.06
CA ILE A 67 -5.19 -1.54 0.27
C ILE A 67 -5.93 -0.24 0.60
N VAL A 68 -6.05 0.68 -0.36
CA VAL A 68 -6.79 1.94 -0.21
C VAL A 68 -8.27 1.70 0.11
N ASP A 69 -8.88 0.77 -0.61
CA ASP A 69 -10.28 0.39 -0.40
C ASP A 69 -10.47 -0.25 0.98
N LYS A 70 -9.57 -1.18 1.37
CA LYS A 70 -9.62 -1.81 2.70
C LYS A 70 -9.47 -0.81 3.85
N PHE A 71 -8.65 0.24 3.71
CA PHE A 71 -8.62 1.31 4.72
C PHE A 71 -9.92 2.09 4.76
N THR A 72 -10.54 2.35 3.61
CA THR A 72 -11.83 3.05 3.53
C THR A 72 -12.93 2.22 4.21
N ASP A 73 -12.96 0.91 3.97
CA ASP A 73 -13.87 -0.02 4.64
C ASP A 73 -13.63 -0.06 6.15
N LEU A 74 -12.37 -0.15 6.58
CA LEU A 74 -12.01 -0.18 8.00
C LEU A 74 -12.42 1.11 8.73
N ILE A 75 -12.25 2.28 8.11
CA ILE A 75 -12.75 3.55 8.66
C ILE A 75 -14.28 3.50 8.82
N GLY A 76 -15.00 2.93 7.86
CA GLY A 76 -16.45 2.73 7.96
C GLY A 76 -16.85 1.82 9.12
N LEU A 77 -16.15 0.70 9.30
CA LEU A 77 -16.36 -0.22 10.42
C LEU A 77 -16.07 0.43 11.78
N ILE A 78 -14.98 1.19 11.88
CA ILE A 78 -14.63 1.93 13.10
C ILE A 78 -15.69 2.98 13.42
N SER A 79 -16.14 3.75 12.41
CA SER A 79 -17.18 4.76 12.59
C SER A 79 -18.50 4.16 13.08
N ASN A 80 -18.84 2.94 12.62
CA ASN A 80 -19.98 2.20 13.12
C ASN A 80 -19.77 1.72 14.56
N ALA A 81 -18.60 1.17 14.89
CA ALA A 81 -18.28 0.73 16.24
C ALA A 81 -18.34 1.89 17.25
N GLN A 82 -17.87 3.09 16.87
CA GLN A 82 -17.89 4.27 17.74
C GLN A 82 -19.29 4.66 18.21
N LYS A 83 -20.36 4.35 17.45
CA LYS A 83 -21.75 4.59 17.87
C LYS A 83 -22.13 3.83 19.14
N HIS A 84 -21.41 2.74 19.46
CA HIS A 84 -21.63 1.91 20.64
C HIS A 84 -20.72 2.29 21.82
N PHE A 85 -19.74 3.16 21.62
CA PHE A 85 -18.79 3.58 22.65
C PHE A 85 -18.77 5.11 22.76
N VAL A 86 -19.63 5.66 23.62
CA VAL A 86 -19.85 7.12 23.76
C VAL A 86 -18.67 7.82 24.45
N SER A 87 -17.96 7.14 25.34
CA SER A 87 -16.76 7.66 26.02
C SER A 87 -15.88 6.52 26.56
N GLY A 88 -14.67 6.86 27.00
CA GLY A 88 -13.73 5.90 27.59
C GLY A 88 -12.59 5.46 26.67
N LEU A 89 -11.86 4.44 27.11
CA LEU A 89 -10.67 3.91 26.44
C LEU A 89 -10.98 3.38 25.04
N GLU A 90 -12.08 2.65 24.91
CA GLU A 90 -12.56 2.10 23.64
C GLU A 90 -12.85 3.20 22.61
N ALA A 91 -13.60 4.23 23.01
CA ALA A 91 -13.94 5.36 22.15
C ALA A 91 -12.69 6.12 21.66
N LYS A 92 -11.76 6.38 22.57
CA LYS A 92 -10.47 7.01 22.26
C LYS A 92 -9.66 6.15 21.28
N LYS A 93 -9.53 4.85 21.55
CA LYS A 93 -8.73 3.95 20.71
C LYS A 93 -9.30 3.81 19.29
N LEU A 94 -10.62 3.75 19.17
CA LEU A 94 -11.30 3.76 17.87
C LEU A 94 -11.04 5.08 17.12
N SER A 95 -11.12 6.23 17.80
CA SER A 95 -10.82 7.53 17.17
C SER A 95 -9.39 7.64 16.67
N GLU A 96 -8.42 7.19 17.47
CA GLU A 96 -7.01 7.13 17.08
C GLU A 96 -6.83 6.22 15.86
N THR A 97 -7.42 5.02 15.90
CA THR A 97 -7.28 4.04 14.82
C THR A 97 -7.93 4.53 13.51
N ALA A 98 -9.07 5.23 13.59
CA ALA A 98 -9.69 5.86 12.41
C ALA A 98 -8.77 6.93 11.79
N HIS A 99 -8.16 7.76 12.63
CA HIS A 99 -7.20 8.76 12.18
C HIS A 99 -5.99 8.10 11.50
N ASP A 100 -5.41 7.08 12.14
CA ASP A 100 -4.26 6.35 11.61
C ASP A 100 -4.59 5.66 10.27
N CYS A 101 -5.80 5.11 10.13
CA CYS A 101 -6.28 4.57 8.86
C CYS A 101 -6.34 5.64 7.76
N LEU A 102 -6.79 6.86 8.07
CA LEU A 102 -6.82 7.96 7.11
C LEU A 102 -5.41 8.36 6.66
N VAL A 103 -4.48 8.47 7.61
CA VAL A 103 -3.07 8.77 7.34
C VAL A 103 -2.46 7.69 6.45
N MET A 104 -2.60 6.42 6.81
CA MET A 104 -2.03 5.31 6.03
C MET A 104 -2.67 5.17 4.65
N ARG A 105 -3.98 5.38 4.53
CA ARG A 105 -4.65 5.40 3.22
C ARG A 105 -4.06 6.48 2.31
N ASN A 106 -3.85 7.68 2.84
CA ASN A 106 -3.29 8.78 2.06
C ASN A 106 -1.82 8.53 1.71
N PHE A 107 -1.05 7.95 2.63
CA PHE A 107 0.31 7.47 2.37
C PHE A 107 0.34 6.48 1.19
N VAL A 108 -0.51 5.45 1.22
CA VAL A 108 -0.58 4.46 0.14
C VAL A 108 -0.96 5.10 -1.19
N LYS A 109 -1.95 6.01 -1.21
CA LYS A 109 -2.31 6.78 -2.42
C LYS A 109 -1.16 7.63 -2.97
N GLY A 110 -0.26 8.08 -2.09
CA GLY A 110 0.90 8.91 -2.46
C GLY A 110 2.03 8.13 -3.13
N ILE A 111 2.02 6.80 -3.12
CA ILE A 111 3.04 5.99 -3.80
C ILE A 111 2.85 6.13 -5.31
N ALA A 112 3.84 6.70 -5.99
CA ALA A 112 3.75 7.11 -7.40
C ALA A 112 3.98 5.95 -8.39
N LEU A 113 3.18 4.88 -8.30
CA LEU A 113 3.32 3.69 -9.15
C LEU A 113 3.03 3.96 -10.63
N ASN A 114 2.11 4.88 -10.94
CA ASN A 114 1.85 5.29 -12.33
C ASN A 114 3.07 5.96 -12.98
N GLN A 115 3.82 6.77 -12.22
CA GLN A 115 5.05 7.39 -12.71
C GLN A 115 6.12 6.32 -12.94
N LEU A 116 6.28 5.39 -12.00
CA LEU A 116 7.20 4.27 -12.14
C LEU A 116 6.86 3.38 -13.35
N GLN A 117 5.58 3.16 -13.62
CA GLN A 117 5.13 2.42 -14.82
C GLN A 117 5.53 3.12 -16.12
N GLN A 118 5.35 4.46 -16.18
CA GLN A 118 5.77 5.27 -17.32
C GLN A 118 7.29 5.17 -17.53
N MET A 119 8.06 5.31 -16.46
CA MET A 119 9.52 5.20 -16.48
C MET A 119 9.99 3.86 -17.09
N PHE A 120 9.45 2.72 -16.64
CA PHE A 120 9.81 1.42 -17.24
C PHE A 120 9.30 1.25 -18.68
N THR A 121 8.18 1.88 -19.04
CA THR A 121 7.66 1.83 -20.42
C THR A 121 8.60 2.56 -21.37
N GLU A 122 9.14 3.71 -20.96
CA GLU A 122 10.09 4.50 -21.75
C GLU A 122 11.40 3.74 -22.01
N ILE A 123 11.97 3.10 -20.98
CA ILE A 123 13.15 2.23 -21.16
C ILE A 123 12.83 1.08 -22.12
N SER A 124 11.67 0.44 -22.01
CA SER A 124 11.32 -0.71 -22.86
C SER A 124 11.16 -0.35 -24.35
N LEU A 125 11.02 0.94 -24.67
CA LEU A 125 10.89 1.46 -26.03
C LEU A 125 12.19 2.09 -26.58
N SER A 126 13.24 2.16 -25.75
CA SER A 126 14.54 2.75 -26.06
C SER A 126 15.48 1.72 -26.72
#